data_AF-J3P5X8-F1
#
_entry.id   AF-J3P5X8-F1
#
_cell.length_a   1.000
_cell.length_b   1.000
_cell.length_c   1.000
_cell.angle_alpha   90.00
_cell.angle_beta   90.00
_cell.angle_gamma   90.00
#
_symmetry.space_group_name_H-M   'P 1'
#
loop_
_entity.id
_entity.type
_entity.pdbx_description
1 polymer ?
#
loop_
_entity_poly.entity_id
_entity_poly.type
_entity_poly.pdbx_seq_one_letter_code
_entity_poly.pdbx_strand_id
1 'polypeptide(L)'
;MCYFDQTKWVCGYWKWGNFRQQCTKEYRTGETCGLKLVYETFHQASTCRLCEQLEKKQRRYNKMAADVERWSREGGRPATIEKTQQDMYEISQQMNAIYLEHQARERMLS
;
A
#
# COMPACT_ATOMS: atom_id res chain seq x y z
N MET A 1 -18.13 4.20 22.11
CA MET A 1 -17.71 3.80 20.76
C MET A 1 -17.99 4.91 19.77
N CYS A 2 -16.95 5.54 19.23
CA CYS A 2 -17.07 6.67 18.32
C CYS A 2 -17.25 6.19 16.87
N TYR A 3 -18.11 6.85 16.11
CA TYR A 3 -18.40 6.46 14.73
C TYR A 3 -17.57 7.28 13.74
N PHE A 4 -17.00 6.60 12.77
CA PHE A 4 -16.17 7.16 11.72
C PHE A 4 -16.60 6.62 10.36
N ASP A 5 -16.42 7.41 9.32
CA ASP A 5 -16.52 6.88 7.97
C ASP A 5 -15.40 5.89 7.70
N GLN A 6 -15.63 5.06 6.68
CA GLN A 6 -14.64 4.18 6.11
C GLN A 6 -14.55 4.46 4.61
N THR A 7 -13.34 4.52 4.08
CA THR A 7 -13.13 4.46 2.63
C THR A 7 -12.56 3.11 2.27
N LYS A 8 -13.16 2.39 1.33
CA LYS A 8 -12.72 1.08 0.85
C LYS A 8 -12.51 1.12 -0.65
N TRP A 9 -11.34 0.71 -1.12
CA TRP A 9 -11.00 0.63 -2.54
C TRP A 9 -11.33 -0.75 -3.11
N VAL A 10 -11.40 -0.85 -4.43
CA VAL A 10 -11.68 -2.12 -5.15
C VAL A 10 -10.71 -3.25 -4.81
N CYS A 11 -9.46 -2.92 -4.48
CA CYS A 11 -8.45 -3.90 -4.07
C CYS A 11 -8.61 -4.38 -2.62
N GLY A 12 -9.64 -3.94 -1.90
CA GLY A 12 -9.88 -4.32 -0.50
C GLY A 12 -9.16 -3.44 0.52
N TYR A 13 -8.16 -2.66 0.11
CA TYR A 13 -7.54 -1.64 0.97
C TYR A 13 -8.60 -0.68 1.52
N TRP A 14 -8.45 -0.26 2.77
CA TRP A 14 -9.35 0.69 3.39
C TRP A 14 -8.62 1.59 4.38
N LYS A 15 -9.25 2.70 4.75
CA LYS A 15 -8.79 3.59 5.83
C LYS A 15 -9.98 4.20 6.56
N TRP A 16 -9.74 4.60 7.82
CA TRP A 16 -10.67 5.45 8.54
C TRP A 16 -10.77 6.82 7.85
N GLY A 17 -12.01 7.25 7.64
CA GLY A 17 -12.38 8.55 7.13
C GLY A 17 -12.72 9.52 8.27
N ASN A 18 -13.67 10.42 7.99
CA ASN A 18 -14.03 11.50 8.90
C ASN A 18 -14.74 10.97 10.15
N PHE A 19 -14.56 11.67 11.27
CA PHE A 19 -15.36 11.44 12.47
C PHE A 19 -16.79 11.91 12.23
N ARG A 20 -17.76 11.08 12.63
CA ARG A 20 -19.20 11.37 12.43
C ARG A 20 -19.93 11.66 13.72
N GLN A 21 -19.75 10.79 14.71
CA GLN A 21 -20.56 10.86 15.92
C GLN A 21 -19.78 10.41 17.15
N GLN A 22 -19.84 11.21 18.21
CA GLN A 22 -19.38 10.81 19.54
C GLN A 22 -20.39 9.87 20.18
N CYS A 23 -19.90 8.88 20.91
CA CYS A 23 -20.77 7.92 21.58
C CYS A 23 -21.47 8.54 22.80
N THR A 24 -22.70 8.13 23.06
CA THR A 24 -23.50 8.62 24.19
C THR A 24 -22.96 8.24 25.57
N LYS A 25 -22.05 7.24 25.64
CA LYS A 25 -21.38 6.84 26.89
C LYS A 25 -20.17 7.68 27.26
N GLU A 26 -19.61 8.45 26.31
CA GLU A 26 -18.43 9.28 26.53
C GLU A 26 -18.87 10.72 26.72
N TYR A 27 -18.91 11.18 27.97
CA TYR A 27 -19.45 12.49 28.34
C TYR A 27 -18.43 13.63 28.16
N ARG A 28 -17.13 13.31 28.08
CA ARG A 28 -16.07 14.32 28.02
C ARG A 28 -15.85 14.82 26.60
N THR A 29 -15.95 16.14 26.43
CA THR A 29 -15.61 16.83 25.20
C THR A 29 -14.09 16.77 24.99
N GLY A 30 -13.64 16.13 23.91
CA GLY A 30 -12.22 16.07 23.52
C GLY A 30 -11.52 14.72 23.71
N GLU A 31 -12.12 13.76 24.43
CA GLU A 31 -11.59 12.40 24.55
C GLU A 31 -12.40 11.43 23.66
N THR A 32 -11.71 10.74 22.74
CA THR A 32 -12.34 9.62 22.01
C THR A 32 -12.21 8.36 22.85
N CYS A 33 -13.31 7.62 23.02
CA CYS A 33 -13.39 6.37 23.80
C CYS A 33 -12.52 5.18 23.30
N GLY A 34 -11.51 5.43 22.46
CA GLY A 34 -10.56 4.46 21.90
C GLY A 34 -11.13 3.54 20.83
N LEU A 35 -12.42 3.21 20.92
CA LEU A 35 -13.07 2.26 20.03
C LEU A 35 -13.75 2.98 18.86
N LYS A 36 -13.35 2.60 17.64
CA LYS A 36 -13.87 3.12 16.37
C LYS A 36 -14.87 2.14 15.76
N LEU A 37 -16.03 2.65 15.40
CA LEU A 37 -17.06 1.93 14.65
C LEU A 37 -17.23 2.57 13.27
N VAL A 38 -17.64 1.75 12.30
CA VAL A 38 -17.99 2.23 10.96
C VAL A 38 -19.38 2.89 11.01
N TYR A 39 -19.47 4.12 10.51
CA TYR A 39 -20.73 4.82 10.25
C TYR A 39 -21.23 4.51 8.84
N GLU A 40 -20.43 4.88 7.84
CA GLU A 40 -20.72 4.70 6.42
C GLU A 40 -19.43 4.28 5.68
N THR A 41 -19.56 3.35 4.72
CA THR A 41 -18.46 2.91 3.87
C THR A 41 -18.58 3.49 2.47
N PHE A 42 -17.62 4.34 2.11
CA PHE A 42 -17.45 4.88 0.78
C PHE A 42 -16.59 3.96 -0.08
N HIS A 43 -17.19 3.39 -1.11
CA HIS A 43 -16.49 2.55 -2.07
C HIS A 43 -15.82 3.40 -3.15
N GLN A 44 -14.51 3.20 -3.33
CA GLN A 44 -13.70 3.87 -4.34
C GLN A 44 -13.37 2.90 -5.46
N ALA A 45 -13.80 3.23 -6.69
CA ALA A 45 -13.52 2.46 -7.90
C ALA A 45 -12.06 2.58 -8.38
N SER A 46 -11.32 3.57 -7.87
CA SER A 46 -9.93 3.83 -8.23
C SER A 46 -8.96 2.83 -7.60
N THR A 47 -7.72 2.85 -8.08
CA THR A 47 -6.60 2.13 -7.47
C THR A 47 -6.22 2.77 -6.14
N CYS A 48 -5.88 1.96 -5.13
CA CYS A 48 -5.43 2.50 -3.86
C CYS A 48 -3.96 2.99 -3.94
N ARG A 49 -3.57 3.85 -3.01
CA ARG A 49 -2.20 4.43 -2.97
C ARG A 49 -1.09 3.38 -2.85
N LEU A 50 -1.33 2.23 -2.18
CA LEU A 50 -0.33 1.17 -2.08
C LEU A 50 -0.19 0.42 -3.41
N CYS A 51 -1.30 0.10 -4.08
CA CYS A 51 -1.30 -0.50 -5.41
C CYS A 51 -0.64 0.43 -6.45
N GLU A 52 -0.89 1.74 -6.40
CA GLU A 52 -0.21 2.71 -7.27
C GLU A 52 1.31 2.73 -7.05
N GLN A 53 1.75 2.65 -5.78
CA GLN A 53 3.18 2.58 -5.46
C GLN A 53 3.81 1.27 -5.95
N LEU A 54 3.10 0.16 -5.79
CA LEU A 54 3.53 -1.15 -6.27
C LEU A 54 3.68 -1.15 -7.80
N GLU A 55 2.70 -0.60 -8.52
CA GLU A 55 2.72 -0.51 -9.98
C GLU A 55 3.89 0.34 -10.50
N LYS A 56 4.18 1.48 -9.85
CA LYS A 56 5.36 2.31 -10.18
C LYS A 56 6.67 1.54 -9.98
N LYS A 57 6.80 0.78 -8.89
CA LYS A 57 7.99 -0.05 -8.63
C LYS A 57 8.10 -1.20 -9.61
N GLN A 58 6.99 -1.87 -9.93
CA GLN A 58 6.94 -2.94 -10.93
C GLN A 58 7.41 -2.43 -12.30
N ARG A 59 6.94 -1.25 -12.73
CA ARG A 59 7.42 -0.62 -13.98
C ARG A 59 8.92 -0.36 -13.97
N ARG A 60 9.45 0.16 -12.86
CA ARG A 60 10.90 0.38 -12.70
C ARG A 60 11.68 -0.94 -12.76
N TYR A 61 11.20 -1.97 -12.04
CA TYR A 61 11.81 -3.30 -12.04
C TYR A 61 11.84 -3.90 -13.45
N ASN A 62 10.72 -3.87 -14.17
CA ASN A 62 10.62 -4.42 -15.53
C ASN A 62 11.59 -3.73 -16.50
N LYS A 63 11.75 -2.40 -16.37
CA LYS A 63 12.73 -1.66 -17.17
C LYS A 63 14.15 -2.14 -16.89
N MET A 64 14.51 -2.29 -15.62
CA MET A 64 15.85 -2.75 -15.22
C MET A 64 16.12 -4.20 -15.65
N ALA A 65 15.11 -5.07 -15.56
CA ALA A 65 15.19 -6.44 -16.05
C ALA A 65 15.47 -6.49 -17.56
N ALA A 66 14.76 -5.67 -18.35
CA ALA A 66 14.98 -5.56 -19.79
C ALA A 66 16.38 -4.99 -20.12
N ASP A 67 16.86 -4.01 -19.35
CA ASP A 67 18.20 -3.45 -19.51
C ASP A 67 19.29 -4.49 -19.21
N VAL A 68 19.15 -5.26 -18.12
CA VAL A 68 20.06 -6.36 -17.76
C VAL A 68 20.07 -7.46 -18.82
N GLU A 69 18.90 -7.86 -19.32
CA GLU A 69 18.79 -8.87 -20.37
C GLU A 69 19.51 -8.42 -21.65
N ARG A 70 19.29 -7.16 -22.06
CA ARG A 70 19.95 -6.58 -23.24
C ARG A 70 21.47 -6.56 -23.08
N TRP A 71 21.98 -6.03 -21.98
CA TRP A 71 23.43 -5.94 -21.73
C TRP A 71 24.09 -7.32 -21.60
N SER A 72 23.37 -8.31 -21.06
CA SER A 72 23.87 -9.68 -20.96
C SER A 72 24.10 -10.32 -22.32
N ARG A 73 23.30 -9.95 -23.34
CA ARG A 73 23.45 -10.44 -24.73
C ARG A 73 24.51 -9.67 -25.52
N GLU A 74 24.61 -8.37 -25.31
CA GLU A 74 25.61 -7.51 -25.98
C GLU A 74 27.04 -7.83 -25.53
N GLY A 75 27.21 -8.30 -24.29
CA GLY A 75 28.51 -8.54 -23.70
C GLY A 75 29.21 -7.25 -23.25
N GLY A 76 30.15 -7.38 -22.31
CA GLY A 76 30.73 -6.24 -21.61
C GLY A 76 29.78 -5.63 -20.58
N ARG A 77 30.32 -4.84 -19.64
CA ARG A 77 29.62 -4.24 -18.47
C ARG A 77 29.25 -5.19 -17.31
N PRO A 78 30.09 -6.17 -16.91
CA PRO A 78 29.75 -7.08 -15.81
C PRO A 78 29.43 -6.33 -14.51
N ALA A 79 30.20 -5.31 -14.16
CA ALA A 79 29.96 -4.49 -12.95
C ALA A 79 28.64 -3.71 -13.00
N THR A 80 28.20 -3.24 -14.18
CA THR A 80 26.91 -2.55 -14.32
C THR A 80 25.74 -3.52 -14.18
N ILE A 81 25.87 -4.71 -14.77
CA ILE A 81 24.88 -5.78 -14.66
C ILE A 81 24.72 -6.18 -13.19
N GLU A 82 25.83 -6.47 -12.50
CA GLU A 82 25.83 -6.84 -11.08
C GLU A 82 25.17 -5.78 -10.20
N LYS A 83 25.57 -4.51 -10.36
CA LYS A 83 24.95 -3.41 -9.61
C LYS A 83 23.45 -3.29 -9.89
N THR A 84 23.03 -3.43 -11.14
CA THR A 84 21.61 -3.30 -11.51
C THR A 84 20.80 -4.47 -10.96
N GLN A 85 21.36 -5.69 -10.92
CA GLN A 85 20.74 -6.85 -10.28
C GLN A 85 20.58 -6.65 -8.78
N GLN A 86 21.58 -6.05 -8.10
CA GLN A 86 21.46 -5.68 -6.69
C GLN A 86 20.34 -4.66 -6.47
N ASP A 87 20.28 -3.59 -7.27
CA ASP A 87 19.21 -2.59 -7.18
C ASP A 87 17.82 -3.23 -7.47
N MET A 88 17.75 -4.19 -8.41
CA MET A 88 16.52 -4.96 -8.68
C MET A 88 16.08 -5.77 -7.47
N TYR A 89 17.02 -6.42 -6.78
CA TYR A 89 16.75 -7.15 -5.55
C TYR A 89 16.17 -6.21 -4.47
N GLU A 90 16.76 -5.04 -4.26
CA GLU A 90 16.25 -4.06 -3.30
C GLU A 90 14.83 -3.58 -3.64
N ILE A 91 14.55 -3.30 -4.92
CA ILE A 91 13.20 -2.93 -5.37
C ILE A 91 12.21 -4.06 -5.08
N SER A 92 12.60 -5.32 -5.32
CA SER A 92 11.75 -6.48 -5.04
C SER A 92 11.41 -6.61 -3.55
N GLN A 93 12.38 -6.34 -2.66
CA GLN A 93 12.15 -6.34 -1.21
C GLN A 93 11.19 -5.22 -0.81
N GLN A 94 11.34 -4.02 -1.38
CA GLN A 94 10.41 -2.91 -1.14
C GLN A 94 9.00 -3.20 -1.65
N MET A 95 8.87 -3.86 -2.80
CA MET A 95 7.56 -4.30 -3.34
C MET A 95 6.91 -5.32 -2.42
N ASN A 96 7.67 -6.29 -1.92
CA ASN A 96 7.18 -7.29 -0.97
C ASN A 96 6.70 -6.64 0.34
N ALA A 97 7.45 -5.68 0.88
CA ALA A 97 7.04 -4.94 2.07
C ALA A 97 5.70 -4.20 1.86
N ILE A 98 5.51 -3.53 0.72
CA ILE A 98 4.24 -2.86 0.37
C ILE A 98 3.10 -3.87 0.25
N TYR A 99 3.37 -5.03 -0.36
CA TYR A 99 2.38 -6.09 -0.51
C TYR A 99 1.94 -6.66 0.84
N LEU A 100 2.88 -6.93 1.75
CA LEU A 100 2.58 -7.40 3.10
C LEU A 100 1.80 -6.36 3.91
N GLU A 101 2.17 -5.08 3.81
CA GLU A 101 1.40 -4.00 4.44
C GLU A 101 -0.05 -3.97 3.91
N HIS A 102 -0.21 -4.10 2.60
CA HIS A 102 -1.52 -4.12 1.96
C HIS A 102 -2.38 -5.29 2.49
N GLN A 103 -1.83 -6.51 2.50
CA GLN A 103 -2.52 -7.69 2.99
C GLN A 103 -2.88 -7.58 4.48
N ALA A 104 -1.98 -7.05 5.31
CA ALA A 104 -2.23 -6.87 6.73
C ALA A 104 -3.44 -5.95 6.97
N ARG A 105 -3.54 -4.86 6.21
CA ARG A 105 -4.66 -3.92 6.33
C ARG A 105 -5.97 -4.50 5.82
N GLU A 106 -5.94 -5.27 4.73
CA GLU A 106 -7.13 -5.95 4.21
C GLU A 106 -7.76 -6.89 5.26
N ARG A 107 -6.92 -7.61 6.02
CA ARG A 107 -7.35 -8.56 7.06
C ARG A 107 -7.80 -7.92 8.38
N MET A 108 -7.45 -6.67 8.67
CA MET A 108 -7.78 -6.03 9.96
C MET A 108 -9.29 -5.74 10.16
N LEU A 109 -10.15 -6.01 9.18
CA LEU A 109 -11.61 -5.86 9.29
C LEU A 109 -12.41 -7.12 8.93
N SER A 110 -11.73 -8.24 8.63
CA SER A 110 -12.37 -9.55 8.47
C SER A 110 -12.35 -10.29 9.80
#